data_AF-A0A495JAR4-F1
#
_entry.id   AF-A0A495JAR4-F1
#
_cell.length_a   1.000
_cell.length_b   1.000
_cell.length_c   1.000
_cell.angle_alpha   90.00
_cell.angle_beta   90.00
_cell.angle_gamma   90.00
#
_symmetry.space_group_name_H-M   'P 1'
#
loop_
_entity.id
_entity.type
_entity.pdbx_description
1 polymer ?
#
loop_
_entity_poly.entity_id
_entity_poly.type
_entity_poly.pdbx_seq_one_letter_code
_entity_poly.pdbx_strand_id
1 'polypeptide(L)'
;MIQVMVDPFTRPDPAARRAERTYQALAHLVERHANDPERRSRQVHPSMAAPHEVIRLVAGIAGGTIPTGPDEPDIDKTDLVAALTLLPNVRADLDATELHLLRTARSRAMTWQDIAFSLGLNTPQAARQRYERLEARADDPTQPGVG
;
A
#
# COMPACT_ATOMS: atom_id res chain seq x y z
N MET A 1 -26.66 -33.04 2.04
CA MET A 1 -25.97 -31.98 1.26
C MET A 1 -26.78 -30.71 1.44
N ILE A 2 -26.45 -29.86 2.42
CA ILE A 2 -27.22 -28.64 2.68
C ILE A 2 -26.70 -27.58 1.73
N GLN A 3 -27.49 -27.29 0.70
CA GLN A 3 -27.27 -26.15 -0.18
C GLN A 3 -27.64 -24.90 0.62
N VAL A 4 -26.63 -24.14 1.08
CA VAL A 4 -26.85 -22.84 1.70
C VAL A 4 -27.40 -21.92 0.60
N MET A 5 -28.73 -21.80 0.54
CA MET A 5 -29.39 -20.77 -0.26
C MET A 5 -28.99 -19.42 0.33
N VAL A 6 -28.05 -18.74 -0.32
CA VAL A 6 -27.76 -17.33 -0.05
C VAL A 6 -29.03 -16.55 -0.40
N ASP A 7 -29.64 -15.92 0.60
CA ASP A 7 -30.80 -15.05 0.40
C ASP A 7 -30.44 -13.95 -0.61
N PRO A 8 -31.16 -13.86 -1.76
CA PRO A 8 -30.85 -12.89 -2.80
C PRO A 8 -31.03 -11.42 -2.34
N PHE A 9 -31.67 -11.17 -1.19
CA PHE A 9 -31.91 -9.82 -0.66
C PHE A 9 -30.99 -9.42 0.51
N THR A 10 -30.04 -10.27 0.89
CA THR A 10 -29.06 -9.91 1.93
C THR A 10 -28.00 -8.96 1.36
N ARG A 11 -27.83 -7.78 1.98
CA ARG A 11 -26.77 -6.83 1.62
C ARG A 11 -25.41 -7.53 1.76
N PRO A 12 -24.55 -7.53 0.73
CA PRO A 12 -23.23 -8.15 0.82
C PRO A 12 -22.41 -7.55 1.96
N ASP A 13 -21.66 -8.39 2.67
CA ASP A 13 -20.76 -7.95 3.73
C ASP A 13 -19.79 -6.87 3.19
N PRO A 14 -19.80 -5.64 3.76
CA PRO A 14 -18.89 -4.58 3.36
C PRO A 14 -17.40 -4.94 3.49
N ALA A 15 -17.02 -5.81 4.44
CA ALA A 15 -15.63 -6.24 4.58
C ALA A 15 -15.21 -7.17 3.43
N ALA A 16 -16.01 -8.19 3.14
CA ALA A 16 -15.81 -9.06 1.98
C ALA A 16 -15.71 -8.28 0.66
N ARG A 17 -16.59 -7.29 0.43
CA ARG A 17 -16.54 -6.43 -0.78
C ARG A 17 -15.29 -5.56 -0.87
N ARG A 18 -14.72 -5.13 0.27
CA ARG A 18 -13.42 -4.43 0.29
C ARG A 18 -12.29 -5.39 -0.08
N ALA A 19 -12.26 -6.58 0.52
CA ALA A 19 -11.25 -7.59 0.22
C ALA A 19 -11.26 -8.00 -1.26
N GLU A 20 -12.46 -8.23 -1.82
CA GLU A 20 -12.64 -8.56 -3.24
C GLU A 20 -12.07 -7.46 -4.15
N ARG A 21 -12.40 -6.18 -3.88
CA ARG A 21 -11.86 -5.06 -4.66
C ARG A 21 -10.34 -4.94 -4.56
N THR A 22 -9.77 -5.16 -3.37
CA THR A 22 -8.31 -5.16 -3.18
C THR A 22 -7.65 -6.25 -4.02
N TYR A 23 -8.20 -7.47 -4.00
CA TYR A 23 -7.70 -8.58 -4.82
C TYR A 23 -7.79 -8.27 -6.32
N GLN A 24 -8.93 -7.79 -6.79
CA GLN A 24 -9.13 -7.45 -8.21
C GLN A 24 -8.19 -6.33 -8.67
N ALA A 25 -7.98 -5.30 -7.84
CA ALA A 25 -7.04 -4.23 -8.13
C ALA A 25 -5.61 -4.76 -8.24
N LEU A 26 -5.18 -5.61 -7.30
CA LEU A 26 -3.85 -6.22 -7.34
C LEU A 26 -3.69 -7.10 -8.59
N ALA A 27 -4.63 -7.99 -8.86
CA ALA A 27 -4.60 -8.87 -10.02
C ALA A 27 -4.52 -8.06 -11.33
N HIS A 28 -5.31 -6.99 -11.45
CA HIS A 28 -5.28 -6.11 -12.62
C HIS A 28 -3.91 -5.43 -12.82
N LEU A 29 -3.33 -4.90 -11.75
CA LEU A 29 -2.02 -4.24 -11.82
C LEU A 29 -0.88 -5.24 -12.08
N VAL A 30 -0.92 -6.41 -11.44
CA VAL A 30 0.06 -7.48 -11.67
C VAL A 30 0.03 -7.93 -13.12
N GLU A 31 -1.14 -8.25 -13.64
CA GLU A 31 -1.30 -8.71 -15.03
C GLU A 31 -0.72 -7.70 -16.03
N ARG A 32 -0.98 -6.40 -15.81
CA ARG A 32 -0.56 -5.34 -16.75
C ARG A 32 0.89 -4.89 -16.58
N HIS A 33 1.41 -4.87 -15.36
CA HIS A 33 2.63 -4.14 -15.03
C HIS A 33 3.67 -4.94 -14.25
N ALA A 34 3.34 -6.14 -13.77
CA ALA A 34 4.23 -6.95 -12.92
C ALA A 34 4.03 -8.46 -13.10
N ASN A 35 3.67 -8.92 -14.31
CA ASN A 35 3.40 -10.33 -14.59
C ASN A 35 4.67 -11.17 -14.80
N ASP A 36 5.81 -10.53 -15.08
CA ASP A 36 7.12 -11.18 -15.23
C ASP A 36 8.20 -10.52 -14.34
N PRO A 37 9.32 -11.23 -14.04
CA PRO A 37 10.40 -10.71 -13.21
C PRO A 37 11.10 -9.46 -13.76
N GLU A 38 11.23 -9.32 -15.09
CA GLU A 38 11.89 -8.16 -15.71
C GLU A 38 11.07 -6.88 -15.56
N ARG A 39 9.74 -6.98 -15.58
CA ARG A 39 8.86 -5.84 -15.29
C ARG A 39 8.94 -5.44 -13.82
N ARG A 40 8.96 -6.41 -12.91
CA ARG A 40 9.07 -6.15 -11.46
C ARG A 40 10.39 -5.49 -11.09
N SER A 41 11.50 -5.93 -11.69
CA SER A 41 12.82 -5.38 -11.41
C SER A 41 12.98 -3.92 -11.83
N ARG A 42 12.07 -3.34 -12.63
CA ARG A 42 12.08 -1.90 -12.95
C ARG A 42 11.87 -1.00 -11.73
N GLN A 43 11.25 -1.53 -10.67
CA GLN A 43 10.99 -0.79 -9.44
C GLN A 43 12.02 -1.05 -8.34
N VAL A 44 12.77 -2.16 -8.44
CA VAL A 44 13.72 -2.59 -7.40
C VAL A 44 15.14 -2.40 -7.89
N HIS A 45 16.02 -1.89 -7.02
CA HIS A 45 17.44 -1.89 -7.34
C HIS A 45 17.95 -3.35 -7.39
N PRO A 46 18.62 -3.81 -8.46
CA PRO A 46 18.96 -5.24 -8.64
C PRO A 46 19.75 -5.89 -7.50
N SER A 47 20.44 -5.09 -6.69
CA SER A 47 21.28 -5.54 -5.58
C SER A 47 20.88 -5.03 -4.19
N MET A 48 19.82 -4.22 -4.06
CA MET A 48 19.37 -3.72 -2.76
C MET A 48 17.88 -3.99 -2.57
N ALA A 49 17.56 -4.65 -1.45
CA ALA A 49 16.17 -4.85 -1.04
C ALA A 49 15.48 -3.51 -0.81
N ALA A 50 14.19 -3.40 -1.18
CA ALA A 50 13.45 -2.18 -0.92
C ALA A 50 13.20 -2.03 0.59
N PRO A 51 13.34 -0.83 1.18
CA PRO A 51 13.23 -0.66 2.65
C PRO A 51 11.93 -1.21 3.24
N HIS A 52 10.80 -1.06 2.54
CA HIS A 52 9.50 -1.55 2.99
C HIS A 52 9.41 -3.09 3.03
N GLU A 53 10.15 -3.81 2.18
CA GLU A 53 10.20 -5.27 2.19
C GLU A 53 10.92 -5.77 3.44
N VAL A 54 12.08 -5.19 3.74
CA VAL A 54 12.88 -5.54 4.92
C VAL A 54 12.13 -5.22 6.22
N ILE A 55 11.50 -4.03 6.30
CA ILE A 55 10.68 -3.66 7.47
C ILE A 55 9.54 -4.67 7.70
N ARG A 56 8.86 -5.11 6.64
CA ARG A 56 7.77 -6.10 6.74
C ARG A 56 8.28 -7.46 7.19
N LEU A 57 9.46 -7.87 6.72
CA LEU A 57 10.08 -9.12 7.13
C LEU A 57 10.43 -9.09 8.63
N VAL A 58 11.13 -8.04 9.09
CA VAL A 58 11.46 -7.84 10.51
C VAL A 58 10.22 -7.84 11.39
N ALA A 59 9.17 -7.10 11.00
CA ALA A 59 7.91 -7.08 11.76
C ALA A 59 7.22 -8.46 11.80
N GLY A 60 7.25 -9.19 10.69
CA GLY A 60 6.63 -10.51 10.58
C GLY A 60 7.35 -11.57 11.39
N ILE A 61 8.69 -11.56 11.39
CA ILE A 61 9.53 -12.44 12.20
C ILE A 61 9.38 -12.11 13.68
N ALA A 62 9.52 -10.83 14.06
CA ALA A 62 9.36 -10.39 15.45
C ALA A 62 7.95 -10.70 16.01
N GLY A 63 6.93 -10.67 15.16
CA GLY A 63 5.55 -11.04 15.51
C GLY A 63 5.24 -12.54 15.44
N GLY A 64 6.20 -13.39 15.05
CA GLY A 64 6.01 -14.85 14.92
C GLY A 64 5.10 -15.28 13.77
N THR A 65 4.83 -14.38 12.81
CA THR A 65 4.00 -14.69 11.62
C THR A 65 4.81 -15.19 10.43
N ILE A 66 6.13 -14.97 10.45
CA ILE A 66 7.07 -15.47 9.47
C ILE A 66 8.13 -16.28 10.22
N PRO A 67 8.37 -17.54 9.85
CA PRO A 67 9.43 -18.34 10.45
C PRO A 67 10.81 -17.85 9.98
N THR A 68 11.81 -17.90 10.86
CA THR A 68 13.21 -17.69 10.50
C THR A 68 13.80 -18.92 9.82
N GLY A 69 14.80 -18.70 8.96
CA GLY A 69 15.63 -19.78 8.41
C GLY A 69 16.50 -20.46 9.48
N PRO A 70 17.03 -21.67 9.21
CA PRO A 70 17.80 -22.45 10.19
C PRO A 70 19.10 -21.77 10.66
N ASP A 71 19.66 -20.85 9.86
CA ASP A 71 20.90 -20.12 10.17
C ASP A 71 20.67 -18.59 10.25
N GLU A 72 19.42 -18.16 10.33
CA GLU A 72 19.06 -16.75 10.43
C GLU A 72 19.05 -16.32 11.91
N PRO A 73 19.73 -15.23 12.28
CA PRO A 73 19.71 -14.76 13.66
C PRO A 73 18.29 -14.30 14.05
N ASP A 74 17.94 -14.50 15.31
CA ASP A 74 16.72 -13.91 15.87
C ASP A 74 16.77 -12.38 15.78
N ILE A 75 15.61 -11.76 15.60
CA ILE A 75 15.46 -10.31 15.56
C ILE A 75 15.87 -9.70 16.90
N ASP A 76 16.85 -8.80 16.87
CA ASP A 76 17.37 -8.13 18.05
C ASP A 76 16.85 -6.69 18.20
N LYS A 77 17.31 -6.00 19.25
CA LYS A 77 16.96 -4.59 19.49
C LYS A 77 17.47 -3.67 18.38
N THR A 78 18.63 -3.95 17.80
CA THR A 78 19.26 -3.18 16.73
C THR A 78 18.41 -3.24 15.47
N ASP A 79 17.91 -4.41 15.13
CA ASP A 79 17.01 -4.62 13.99
C ASP A 79 15.71 -3.83 14.13
N LEU A 80 15.12 -3.83 15.33
CA LEU A 80 13.91 -3.05 15.62
C LEU A 80 14.17 -1.54 15.49
N VAL A 81 15.31 -1.05 16.02
CA VAL A 81 15.70 0.35 15.87
C VAL A 81 15.88 0.71 14.40
N ALA A 82 16.61 -0.11 13.63
CA ALA A 82 16.82 0.11 12.20
C ALA A 82 15.48 0.16 11.43
N ALA A 83 14.59 -0.81 11.66
CA ALA A 83 13.27 -0.84 11.02
C ALA A 83 12.43 0.40 11.37
N LEU A 84 12.40 0.81 12.63
CA LEU A 84 11.68 1.99 13.09
C LEU A 84 12.28 3.30 12.53
N THR A 85 13.60 3.37 12.36
CA THR A 85 14.29 4.51 11.75
C THR A 85 13.94 4.66 10.27
N LEU A 86 13.71 3.56 9.54
CA LEU A 86 13.35 3.59 8.13
C LEU A 86 11.87 3.92 7.87
N LEU A 87 10.98 3.66 8.84
CA LEU A 87 9.54 3.84 8.68
C LEU A 87 9.10 5.25 8.23
N PRO A 88 9.63 6.36 8.77
CA PRO A 88 9.27 7.71 8.32
C PRO A 88 9.54 7.93 6.82
N ASN A 89 10.69 7.46 6.31
CA ASN A 89 11.04 7.60 4.90
C ASN A 89 10.10 6.76 4.02
N VAL A 90 9.84 5.51 4.40
CA VAL A 90 8.88 4.65 3.66
C VAL A 90 7.47 5.26 3.64
N ARG A 91 7.05 5.91 4.72
CA ARG A 91 5.76 6.64 4.75
C ARG A 91 5.77 7.85 3.83
N ALA A 92 6.88 8.60 3.79
CA ALA A 92 7.03 9.73 2.88
C ALA A 92 6.98 9.29 1.41
N ASP A 93 7.65 8.19 1.07
CA ASP A 93 7.63 7.62 -0.29
C ASP A 93 6.21 7.20 -0.71
N LEU A 94 5.47 6.56 0.19
CA LEU A 94 4.07 6.18 -0.05
C LEU A 94 3.15 7.40 -0.18
N ASP A 95 3.33 8.41 0.66
CA ASP A 95 2.59 9.67 0.58
C ASP A 95 2.85 10.39 -0.76
N ALA A 96 4.12 10.48 -1.19
CA ALA A 96 4.51 11.08 -2.46
C ALA A 96 3.94 10.30 -3.66
N THR A 97 4.00 8.96 -3.60
CA THR A 97 3.40 8.07 -4.60
C THR A 97 1.88 8.29 -4.68
N GLU A 98 1.20 8.36 -3.54
CA GLU A 98 -0.24 8.62 -3.48
C GLU A 98 -0.57 9.99 -4.08
N LEU A 99 0.16 11.05 -3.70
CA LEU A 99 -0.04 12.38 -4.25
C LEU A 99 0.14 12.41 -5.77
N HIS A 100 1.18 11.73 -6.29
CA HIS A 100 1.40 11.62 -7.73
C HIS A 100 0.25 10.91 -8.45
N LEU A 101 -0.26 9.80 -7.88
CA LEU A 101 -1.42 9.09 -8.42
C LEU A 101 -2.68 9.95 -8.39
N LEU A 102 -2.92 10.71 -7.32
CA LEU A 102 -4.06 11.62 -7.20
C LEU A 102 -3.97 12.75 -8.23
N ARG A 103 -2.81 13.40 -8.38
CA ARG A 103 -2.59 14.43 -9.40
C ARG A 103 -2.84 13.87 -10.82
N THR A 104 -2.36 12.66 -11.08
CA THR A 104 -2.57 11.97 -12.36
C THR A 104 -4.03 11.57 -12.60
N ALA A 105 -4.74 11.12 -11.57
CA ALA A 105 -6.17 10.83 -11.66
C ALA A 105 -6.97 12.09 -11.99
N ARG A 106 -6.64 13.21 -11.33
CA ARG A 106 -7.25 14.51 -11.57
C ARG A 106 -6.94 15.04 -12.97
N SER A 107 -5.71 14.86 -13.49
CA SER A 107 -5.38 15.26 -14.86
C SER A 107 -6.12 14.43 -15.92
N ARG A 108 -6.54 13.21 -15.56
CA ARG A 108 -7.41 12.34 -16.36
C ARG A 108 -8.91 12.54 -16.10
N ALA A 109 -9.27 13.70 -15.52
CA ALA A 109 -10.65 14.12 -15.25
C ALA A 109 -11.45 13.21 -14.29
N MET A 110 -10.80 12.33 -13.51
CA MET A 110 -11.49 11.57 -12.47
C MET A 110 -12.05 12.52 -11.42
N THR A 111 -13.34 12.40 -11.10
CA THR A 111 -14.00 13.24 -10.10
C THR A 111 -13.55 12.85 -8.68
N TRP A 112 -13.76 13.73 -7.71
CA TRP A 112 -13.53 13.39 -6.30
C TRP A 112 -14.43 12.24 -5.82
N GLN A 113 -15.58 12.03 -6.46
CA GLN A 113 -16.45 10.89 -6.19
C GLN A 113 -15.83 9.59 -6.70
N ASP A 114 -15.27 9.58 -7.91
CA ASP A 114 -14.55 8.42 -8.45
C ASP A 114 -13.36 8.07 -7.57
N ILE A 115 -12.58 9.07 -7.17
CA ILE A 115 -11.42 8.90 -6.29
C ILE A 115 -11.84 8.38 -4.92
N ALA A 116 -12.90 8.93 -4.31
CA ALA A 116 -13.41 8.44 -3.03
C ALA A 116 -13.83 6.97 -3.11
N PHE A 117 -14.52 6.59 -4.18
CA PHE A 117 -14.90 5.20 -4.44
C PHE A 117 -13.66 4.29 -4.54
N SER A 118 -12.65 4.68 -5.32
CA SER A 118 -11.39 3.95 -5.49
C SER A 118 -10.61 3.79 -4.18
N LEU A 119 -10.56 4.83 -3.35
CA LEU A 119 -9.89 4.82 -2.04
C LEU A 119 -10.73 4.14 -0.94
N GLY A 120 -11.98 3.77 -1.23
CA GLY A 120 -12.90 3.21 -0.23
C GLY A 120 -13.35 4.21 0.82
N LEU A 121 -13.31 5.51 0.51
CA LEU A 121 -13.77 6.60 1.37
C LEU A 121 -15.28 6.80 1.22
N ASN A 122 -15.93 7.24 2.30
CA ASN A 122 -17.38 7.41 2.33
C ASN A 122 -17.88 8.64 1.58
N THR A 123 -17.02 9.66 1.37
CA THR A 123 -17.44 10.92 0.75
C THR A 123 -16.38 11.48 -0.21
N PRO A 124 -16.79 12.22 -1.26
CA PRO A 124 -15.87 12.97 -2.12
C PRO A 124 -15.03 13.99 -1.34
N GLN A 125 -15.60 14.60 -0.30
CA GLN A 125 -14.90 15.55 0.56
C GLN A 125 -13.73 14.91 1.31
N ALA A 126 -13.88 13.67 1.78
CA ALA A 126 -12.80 12.94 2.44
C ALA A 126 -11.62 12.69 1.49
N ALA A 127 -11.89 12.40 0.21
CA ALA A 127 -10.85 12.26 -0.81
C ALA A 127 -10.11 13.59 -1.04
N ARG A 128 -10.86 14.69 -1.19
CA ARG A 128 -10.30 16.04 -1.36
C ARG A 128 -9.43 16.46 -0.16
N GLN A 129 -9.91 16.27 1.06
CA GLN A 129 -9.14 16.59 2.27
C GLN A 129 -7.87 15.75 2.39
N ARG A 130 -7.90 14.48 1.98
CA ARG A 130 -6.70 13.63 1.94
C ARG A 130 -5.67 14.18 0.94
N TYR A 131 -6.12 14.56 -0.25
CA TYR A 131 -5.28 15.23 -1.24
C TYR A 131 -4.64 16.51 -0.69
N GLU A 132 -5.45 17.42 -0.12
CA GLU A 132 -4.97 18.70 0.43
C GLU A 132 -3.93 18.49 1.56
N ARG A 133 -4.12 17.47 2.41
CA ARG A 133 -3.13 17.12 3.44
C ARG A 133 -1.81 16.59 2.85
N LEU A 134 -1.87 15.78 1.80
CA LEU A 134 -0.68 15.25 1.13
C LEU A 134 0.09 16.36 0.43
N GLU A 135 -0.62 17.26 -0.25
CA GLU A 135 -0.03 18.43 -0.91
C GLU A 135 0.65 19.35 0.10
N ALA A 136 -0.01 19.69 1.21
CA ALA A 136 0.58 20.51 2.27
C ALA A 136 1.84 19.89 2.90
N ARG A 137 1.91 18.54 2.99
CA ARG A 137 3.12 17.84 3.46
C ARG A 137 4.26 17.88 2.45
N ALA A 138 3.95 17.75 1.17
CA ALA A 138 4.95 17.80 0.11
C ALA A 138 5.62 19.18 -0.03
N ASP A 139 4.91 20.25 0.36
CA ASP A 139 5.42 21.62 0.34
C ASP A 139 6.19 21.98 1.64
N ASP A 140 6.24 21.10 2.64
CA ASP A 140 6.98 21.33 3.90
C ASP A 140 8.48 21.00 3.70
N PRO A 141 9.37 22.02 3.68
CA PRO A 141 10.81 21.83 3.42
C PRO A 141 11.55 21.09 4.53
N THR A 142 10.89 20.77 5.65
CA THR A 142 11.47 20.04 6.77
C THR A 142 11.34 18.51 6.63
N GLN A 143 10.65 18.02 5.59
CA GLN A 143 10.70 16.61 5.21
C GLN A 143 11.92 16.35 4.31
N PRO A 144 12.78 15.37 4.63
CA PRO A 144 13.90 15.03 3.77
C PRO A 144 13.36 14.58 2.40
N GLY A 145 13.49 15.46 1.41
CA GLY A 145 13.06 15.22 0.04
C GLY A 145 13.88 14.10 -0.59
N VAL A 146 13.18 13.09 -1.08
CA VAL A 146 13.74 12.03 -1.90
C VAL A 146 13.81 12.56 -3.33
N GLY A 147 15.02 12.99 -3.72
CA GLY A 147 15.39 13.19 -5.11
C GLY A 147 15.81 11.89 -5.77
#